data_AF-A0A8K0W400-F1
#
_entry.id   AF-A0A8K0W400-F1
#
_cell.length_a   1.000
_cell.length_b   1.000
_cell.length_c   1.000
_cell.angle_alpha   90.00
_cell.angle_beta   90.00
_cell.angle_gamma   90.00
#
_symmetry.space_group_name_H-M   'P 1'
#
loop_
_entity.id
_entity.type
_entity.pdbx_description
1 polymer ?
#
loop_
_entity_poly.entity_id
_entity_poly.type
_entity_poly.pdbx_seq_one_letter_code
_entity_poly.pdbx_strand_id
1 'polypeptide(L)'
;MGLRKRASVFFGSKPPNNVPSVPNLMPQRGNGPPPVPALPTAPPVSALRIAAPPQRHVQKVQKPAIQVTRVTNENIRELRELIRYRYALDCKIWSVGKKVKWYQRDTVEADMRRADAALAKIRNTLDGWDRQEFFETMEQYKRFKEIKNRIENAQARNWEQNPPWIKEEVEVHNGVHEKDGRAIHYARRVSTAQGYANDYRASTGRHYPHGH
;
A
#
# COMPACT_ATOMS: atom_id res chain seq x y z
N MET A 1 -16.74 -41.86 -32.96
CA MET A 1 -16.66 -40.95 -31.79
C MET A 1 -17.19 -39.59 -32.20
N GLY A 2 -18.37 -39.20 -31.71
CA GLY A 2 -19.10 -38.03 -32.20
C GLY A 2 -18.76 -36.74 -31.46
N LEU A 3 -18.23 -35.74 -32.18
CA LEU A 3 -18.04 -34.39 -31.67
C LEU A 3 -19.39 -33.69 -31.50
N ARG A 4 -19.84 -33.50 -30.25
CA ARG A 4 -20.99 -32.66 -29.95
C ARG A 4 -20.55 -31.20 -29.85
N LYS A 5 -20.99 -30.39 -30.82
CA LYS A 5 -20.88 -28.93 -30.82
C LYS A 5 -21.75 -28.37 -29.68
N ARG A 6 -21.14 -27.71 -28.69
CA ARG A 6 -21.88 -26.94 -27.67
C ARG A 6 -22.17 -25.55 -28.22
N ALA A 7 -23.45 -25.24 -28.39
CA ALA A 7 -23.92 -23.91 -28.70
C ALA A 7 -23.70 -22.98 -27.50
N SER A 8 -23.00 -21.87 -27.74
CA SER A 8 -22.79 -20.79 -26.79
C SER A 8 -24.03 -19.91 -26.73
N VAL A 9 -24.81 -20.01 -25.65
CA VAL A 9 -25.91 -19.08 -25.37
C VAL A 9 -25.31 -17.80 -24.81
N PHE A 10 -25.26 -16.76 -25.65
CA PHE A 10 -24.93 -15.40 -25.25
C PHE A 10 -26.08 -14.82 -24.43
N PHE A 11 -25.91 -14.72 -23.10
CA PHE A 11 -26.81 -13.95 -22.25
C PHE A 11 -26.53 -12.46 -22.43
N GLY A 12 -27.33 -11.81 -23.25
CA GLY A 12 -27.41 -10.35 -23.35
C GLY A 12 -28.27 -9.78 -22.23
N SER A 13 -27.65 -9.49 -21.08
CA SER A 13 -28.29 -8.73 -19.99
C SER A 13 -28.05 -7.24 -20.23
N LYS A 14 -29.08 -6.52 -20.71
CA LYS A 14 -29.15 -5.05 -20.60
C LYS A 14 -29.17 -4.67 -19.11
N PRO A 15 -28.31 -3.75 -18.63
CA PRO A 15 -28.47 -3.21 -17.29
C PRO A 15 -29.68 -2.26 -17.23
N PRO A 16 -30.54 -2.36 -16.21
CA PRO A 16 -31.60 -1.39 -15.99
C PRO A 16 -31.02 -0.05 -15.53
N ASN A 17 -31.27 0.98 -16.33
CA ASN A 17 -30.89 2.36 -16.06
C ASN A 17 -31.89 2.94 -15.06
N ASN A 18 -31.65 2.77 -13.76
CA ASN A 18 -32.47 3.37 -12.70
C ASN A 18 -31.58 4.25 -11.83
N VAL A 19 -31.50 5.53 -12.19
CA VAL A 19 -30.80 6.55 -11.41
C VAL A 19 -31.84 7.18 -10.49
N PRO A 20 -31.77 6.99 -9.16
CA PRO A 20 -32.66 7.69 -8.24
C PRO A 20 -32.31 9.19 -8.23
N SER A 21 -33.32 10.01 -8.50
CA SER A 21 -33.27 11.46 -8.39
C SER A 21 -33.01 11.84 -6.93
N VAL A 22 -31.85 12.41 -6.64
CA VAL A 22 -31.47 12.84 -5.29
C VAL A 22 -32.07 14.23 -5.04
N PRO A 23 -32.82 14.45 -3.95
CA PRO A 23 -33.34 15.77 -3.61
C PRO A 23 -32.21 16.72 -3.23
N ASN A 24 -32.27 17.91 -3.82
CA ASN A 24 -31.37 19.03 -3.64
C ASN A 24 -31.35 19.48 -2.16
N LEU A 25 -30.27 19.20 -1.44
CA LEU A 25 -30.08 19.65 -0.05
C LEU A 25 -29.65 21.13 -0.04
N MET A 26 -30.43 21.96 0.65
CA MET A 26 -30.10 23.35 0.97
C MET A 26 -28.71 23.49 1.61
N PRO A 27 -27.95 24.55 1.30
CA PRO A 27 -26.78 24.92 2.08
C PRO A 27 -27.22 25.51 3.42
N GLN A 28 -27.08 24.73 4.50
CA GLN A 28 -27.13 25.27 5.86
C GLN A 28 -25.93 26.19 6.08
N ARG A 29 -26.22 27.49 6.19
CA ARG A 29 -25.30 28.49 6.72
C ARG A 29 -25.24 28.33 8.23
N GLY A 30 -24.05 28.17 8.79
CA GLY A 30 -23.82 28.38 10.21
C GLY A 30 -22.86 27.37 10.81
N ASN A 31 -21.59 27.77 10.91
CA ASN A 31 -20.77 27.68 12.12
C ASN A 31 -19.40 28.25 11.78
N GLY A 32 -19.16 29.47 12.28
CA GLY A 32 -17.86 30.12 12.17
C GLY A 32 -16.77 29.31 12.86
N PRO A 33 -15.49 29.48 12.46
CA PRO A 33 -14.38 28.78 13.08
C PRO A 33 -14.28 29.16 14.57
N PRO A 34 -14.03 28.19 15.47
CA PRO A 34 -13.78 28.48 16.87
C PRO A 34 -12.53 29.36 17.03
N PRO A 35 -12.48 30.21 18.07
CA PRO A 35 -11.32 31.04 18.37
C PRO A 35 -10.09 30.15 18.62
N VAL A 36 -9.02 30.43 17.88
CA VAL A 36 -7.73 29.73 18.01
C VAL A 36 -7.10 30.13 19.36
N PRO A 37 -6.74 29.18 20.24
CA PRO A 37 -6.01 29.51 21.45
C PRO A 37 -4.63 30.08 21.10
N ALA A 38 -4.28 31.19 21.74
CA ALA A 38 -3.02 31.90 21.52
C ALA A 38 -1.82 30.97 21.75
N LEU A 39 -0.93 30.91 20.75
CA LEU A 39 0.33 30.17 20.83
C LEU A 39 1.20 30.75 21.95
N PRO A 40 1.80 29.92 22.82
CA PRO A 40 2.80 30.39 23.78
C PRO A 40 4.03 30.90 23.02
N THR A 41 4.36 32.15 23.30
CA THR A 41 5.53 32.87 22.80
C THR A 41 6.80 32.12 23.19
N ALA A 42 7.50 31.57 22.20
CA ALA A 42 8.78 30.90 22.43
C ALA A 42 9.83 31.90 22.94
N PRO A 43 10.71 31.50 23.88
CA PRO A 43 11.77 32.37 24.38
C PRO A 43 12.81 32.68 23.28
N PRO A 44 13.47 33.85 23.35
CA PRO A 44 14.50 34.24 22.40
C PRO A 44 15.69 33.28 22.49
N VAL A 45 15.90 32.51 21.43
CA VAL A 45 17.06 31.63 21.30
C VAL A 45 18.28 32.53 21.13
N SER A 46 19.10 32.60 22.17
CA SER A 46 20.37 33.32 22.16
C SER A 46 21.18 32.97 20.92
N ALA A 47 21.56 34.03 20.19
CA ALA A 47 22.33 33.98 18.96
C ALA A 47 23.66 33.25 19.16
N LEU A 48 23.70 31.98 18.75
CA LEU A 48 24.96 31.31 18.45
C LEU A 48 25.56 32.00 17.22
N ARG A 49 26.64 32.74 17.48
CA ARG A 49 27.48 33.42 16.50
C ARG A 49 28.19 32.35 15.64
N ILE A 50 27.51 31.91 14.59
CA ILE A 50 28.06 30.97 13.60
C ILE A 50 29.13 31.74 12.82
N ALA A 51 30.38 31.33 13.00
CA ALA A 51 31.53 31.83 12.26
C ALA A 51 31.27 31.71 10.74
N ALA A 52 31.65 32.76 10.00
CA ALA A 52 31.48 32.83 8.56
C ALA A 52 32.07 31.58 7.88
N PRO A 53 31.26 30.81 7.12
CA PRO A 53 31.76 29.62 6.45
C PRO A 53 32.82 30.02 5.42
N PRO A 54 33.94 29.29 5.32
CA PRO A 54 34.95 29.54 4.32
C PRO A 54 34.31 29.45 2.93
N GLN A 55 34.58 30.46 2.10
CA GLN A 55 34.04 30.53 0.74
C GLN A 55 34.48 29.30 -0.06
N ARG A 56 33.58 28.31 -0.14
CA ARG A 56 33.75 27.16 -1.01
C ARG A 56 33.65 27.65 -2.44
N HIS A 57 34.78 27.62 -3.13
CA HIS A 57 34.84 27.71 -4.59
C HIS A 57 33.73 26.85 -5.18
N VAL A 58 32.75 27.50 -5.81
CA VAL A 58 31.66 26.84 -6.52
C VAL A 58 32.27 26.22 -7.77
N GLN A 59 32.82 25.01 -7.62
CA GLN A 59 33.16 24.17 -8.78
C GLN A 59 31.87 24.00 -9.56
N LYS A 60 31.84 24.54 -10.79
CA LYS A 60 30.76 24.31 -11.76
C LYS A 60 30.71 22.80 -12.00
N VAL A 61 29.85 22.11 -11.25
CA VAL A 61 29.57 20.70 -11.45
C VAL A 61 28.97 20.58 -12.84
N GLN A 62 29.82 20.19 -13.80
CA GLN A 62 29.40 19.91 -15.15
C GLN A 62 28.40 18.76 -15.06
N LYS A 63 27.12 19.07 -15.29
CA LYS A 63 26.05 18.07 -15.29
C LYS A 63 26.38 17.07 -16.40
N PRO A 64 26.70 15.80 -16.10
CA PRO A 64 27.00 14.83 -17.14
C PRO A 64 25.79 14.75 -18.08
N ALA A 65 26.05 14.78 -19.38
CA ALA A 65 25.01 14.63 -20.38
C ALA A 65 24.27 13.31 -20.10
N ILE A 66 22.98 13.42 -19.78
CA ILE A 66 22.14 12.27 -19.49
C ILE A 66 21.98 11.51 -20.79
N GLN A 67 22.72 10.40 -20.94
CA GLN A 67 22.54 9.51 -22.08
C GLN A 67 21.15 8.90 -21.96
N VAL A 68 20.29 9.20 -22.94
CA VAL A 68 18.93 8.68 -22.98
C VAL A 68 19.01 7.21 -23.41
N THR A 69 18.97 6.30 -22.44
CA THR A 69 18.99 4.87 -22.70
C THR A 69 17.63 4.43 -23.21
N ARG A 70 17.54 4.00 -24.48
CA ARG A 70 16.29 3.46 -25.06
C ARG A 70 15.74 2.30 -24.23
N VAL A 71 14.41 2.10 -24.26
CA VAL A 71 13.80 0.96 -23.58
C VAL A 71 14.26 -0.33 -24.25
N THR A 72 14.99 -1.17 -23.51
CA THR A 72 15.45 -2.47 -24.01
C THR A 72 14.38 -3.55 -23.82
N ASN A 73 14.51 -4.67 -24.54
CA ASN A 73 13.63 -5.82 -24.35
C ASN A 73 13.70 -6.39 -22.92
N GLU A 74 14.86 -6.27 -22.27
CA GLU A 74 15.03 -6.73 -20.88
C GLU A 74 14.21 -5.86 -19.92
N ASN A 75 14.22 -4.53 -20.09
CA ASN A 75 13.38 -3.63 -19.31
C ASN A 75 11.89 -3.98 -19.43
N ILE A 76 11.42 -4.32 -20.64
CA ILE A 76 10.03 -4.75 -20.88
C ILE A 76 9.75 -6.08 -20.18
N ARG A 77 10.70 -7.02 -20.20
CA ARG A 77 10.59 -8.31 -19.50
C ARG A 77 10.48 -8.11 -17.99
N GLU A 78 11.34 -7.28 -17.41
CA GLU A 78 11.30 -6.92 -15.99
C GLU A 78 9.94 -6.32 -15.61
N LEU A 79 9.42 -5.38 -16.40
CA LEU A 79 8.10 -4.79 -16.18
C LEU A 79 6.98 -5.85 -16.21
N ARG A 80 7.04 -6.80 -17.14
CA ARG A 80 6.06 -7.90 -17.23
C ARG A 80 6.12 -8.81 -16.00
N GLU A 81 7.32 -9.17 -15.54
CA GLU A 81 7.47 -9.97 -14.31
C GLU A 81 6.94 -9.21 -13.10
N LEU A 82 7.13 -7.89 -13.04
CA LEU A 82 6.61 -7.07 -11.96
C LEU A 82 5.08 -6.99 -11.96
N ILE A 83 4.46 -6.91 -13.14
CA ILE A 83 2.99 -7.00 -13.29
C ILE A 83 2.48 -8.39 -12.88
N ARG A 84 3.14 -9.47 -13.30
CA ARG A 84 2.77 -10.85 -12.91
C ARG A 84 2.87 -11.04 -11.40
N TYR A 85 3.96 -10.55 -10.80
CA TYR A 85 4.19 -10.60 -9.35
C TYR A 85 3.07 -9.89 -8.59
N ARG A 86 2.72 -8.66 -9.00
CA ARG A 86 1.60 -7.92 -8.42
C ARG A 86 0.29 -8.69 -8.55
N TYR A 87 -0.02 -9.19 -9.74
CA TYR A 87 -1.25 -9.95 -9.97
C TYR A 87 -1.33 -11.22 -9.10
N ALA A 88 -0.22 -11.93 -8.92
CA ALA A 88 -0.15 -13.09 -8.04
C ALA A 88 -0.46 -12.71 -6.57
N LEU A 89 0.05 -11.57 -6.10
CA LEU A 89 -0.30 -11.04 -4.77
C LEU A 89 -1.77 -10.64 -4.70
N ASP A 90 -2.31 -9.95 -5.70
CA ASP A 90 -3.72 -9.56 -5.76
C ASP A 90 -4.64 -10.80 -5.68
N CYS A 91 -4.32 -11.86 -6.44
CA CYS A 91 -5.05 -13.14 -6.36
C CYS A 91 -4.94 -13.78 -4.97
N LYS A 92 -3.76 -13.73 -4.33
CA LYS A 92 -3.55 -14.28 -2.99
C LYS A 92 -4.34 -13.51 -1.92
N ILE A 93 -4.34 -12.19 -1.98
CA ILE A 93 -5.11 -11.33 -1.05
C ILE A 93 -6.61 -11.55 -1.29
N TRP A 94 -7.03 -11.61 -2.55
CA TRP A 94 -8.43 -11.82 -2.92
C TRP A 94 -8.97 -13.19 -2.49
N SER A 95 -8.16 -14.26 -2.61
CA SER A 95 -8.60 -15.61 -2.27
C SER A 95 -8.88 -15.79 -0.78
N VAL A 96 -8.19 -15.05 0.08
CA VAL A 96 -8.47 -15.00 1.51
C VAL A 96 -9.78 -14.26 1.79
N GLY A 97 -10.02 -13.16 1.06
CA GLY A 97 -11.28 -12.43 1.04
C GLY A 97 -11.74 -11.91 2.40
N LYS A 98 -13.06 -11.80 2.58
CA LYS A 98 -13.69 -11.28 3.82
C LYS A 98 -13.54 -12.19 5.04
N LYS A 99 -13.12 -13.45 4.84
CA LYS A 99 -13.08 -14.49 5.88
C LYS A 99 -11.70 -14.62 6.54
N VAL A 100 -10.82 -13.62 6.40
CA VAL A 100 -9.49 -13.67 7.03
C VAL A 100 -9.64 -13.79 8.54
N LYS A 101 -8.99 -14.79 9.12
CA LYS A 101 -8.94 -14.94 10.58
C LYS A 101 -7.97 -13.92 11.15
N TRP A 102 -8.21 -13.48 12.39
CA TRP A 102 -7.43 -12.42 13.04
C TRP A 102 -5.91 -12.68 12.98
N TYR A 103 -5.48 -13.92 13.23
CA TYR A 103 -4.07 -14.31 13.23
C TYR A 103 -3.42 -14.39 11.83
N GLN A 104 -4.22 -14.33 10.76
CA GLN A 104 -3.71 -14.29 9.38
C GLN A 104 -3.57 -12.86 8.86
N ARG A 105 -4.15 -11.88 9.56
CA ARG A 105 -4.21 -10.48 9.09
C ARG A 105 -2.82 -9.92 8.86
N ASP A 106 -1.88 -10.14 9.78
CA ASP A 106 -0.51 -9.62 9.68
C ASP A 106 0.20 -10.12 8.40
N THR A 107 0.01 -11.40 8.06
CA THR A 107 0.57 -11.99 6.84
C THR A 107 -0.06 -11.41 5.59
N VAL A 108 -1.39 -11.26 5.57
CA VAL A 108 -2.10 -10.68 4.43
C VAL A 108 -1.78 -9.20 4.27
N GLU A 109 -1.64 -8.46 5.36
CA GLU A 109 -1.22 -7.05 5.35
C GLU A 109 0.21 -6.90 4.81
N ALA A 110 1.12 -7.83 5.13
CA ALA A 110 2.43 -7.88 4.51
C ALA A 110 2.38 -8.21 2.99
N ASP A 111 1.45 -9.04 2.54
CA ASP A 111 1.19 -9.25 1.10
C ASP A 111 0.63 -7.99 0.44
N MET A 112 -0.30 -7.28 1.10
CA MET A 112 -0.90 -6.03 0.61
C MET A 112 0.14 -4.94 0.42
N ARG A 113 0.98 -4.68 1.43
CA ARG A 113 2.09 -3.71 1.34
C ARG A 113 3.03 -4.02 0.18
N ARG A 114 3.31 -5.31 -0.07
CA ARG A 114 4.13 -5.73 -1.23
C ARG A 114 3.42 -5.50 -2.55
N ALA A 115 2.11 -5.72 -2.63
CA ALA A 115 1.32 -5.47 -3.84
C ALA A 115 1.27 -3.97 -4.17
N ASP A 116 1.05 -3.12 -3.16
CA ASP A 116 1.03 -1.67 -3.32
C ASP A 116 2.41 -1.11 -3.69
N ALA A 117 3.49 -1.62 -3.06
CA ALA A 117 4.86 -1.28 -3.43
C ALA A 117 5.20 -1.71 -4.87
N ALA A 118 4.74 -2.88 -5.30
CA ALA A 118 4.90 -3.32 -6.68
C ALA A 118 4.15 -2.38 -7.64
N LEU A 119 2.91 -1.99 -7.34
CA LEU A 119 2.16 -1.03 -8.15
C LEU A 119 2.87 0.33 -8.26
N ALA A 120 3.39 0.85 -7.15
CA ALA A 120 4.17 2.09 -7.15
C ALA A 120 5.41 1.97 -8.05
N LYS A 121 6.12 0.84 -7.98
CA LYS A 121 7.26 0.57 -8.86
C LYS A 121 6.86 0.48 -10.33
N ILE A 122 5.74 -0.16 -10.67
CA ILE A 122 5.18 -0.16 -12.04
C ILE A 122 4.98 1.28 -12.53
N ARG A 123 4.27 2.09 -11.74
CA ARG A 123 3.96 3.49 -12.10
C ARG A 123 5.22 4.30 -12.32
N ASN A 124 6.17 4.24 -11.38
CA ASN A 124 7.44 4.95 -11.49
C ASN A 124 8.24 4.54 -12.74
N THR A 125 8.27 3.24 -13.07
CA THR A 125 8.93 2.75 -14.29
C THR A 125 8.25 3.30 -15.55
N LEU A 126 6.92 3.30 -15.60
CA LEU A 126 6.17 3.86 -16.73
C LEU A 126 6.34 5.38 -16.84
N ASP A 127 6.35 6.11 -15.71
CA ASP A 127 6.61 7.56 -15.71
C ASP A 127 8.02 7.88 -16.20
N GLY A 128 9.01 7.06 -15.83
CA GLY A 128 10.37 7.17 -16.34
C GLY A 128 10.47 6.99 -17.85
N TRP A 129 9.54 6.25 -18.48
CA TRP A 129 9.52 6.01 -19.93
C TRP A 129 8.54 6.93 -20.68
N ASP A 130 7.91 7.92 -20.04
CA ASP A 130 6.91 8.79 -20.68
C ASP A 130 7.52 9.90 -21.55
N ARG A 131 8.52 9.54 -22.35
CA ARG A 131 9.12 10.40 -23.38
C ARG A 131 9.27 9.61 -24.68
N GLN A 132 9.00 10.28 -25.80
CA GLN A 132 9.07 9.65 -27.12
C GLN A 132 10.49 9.16 -27.47
N GLU A 133 11.52 9.81 -26.95
CA GLU A 133 12.94 9.49 -27.19
C GLU A 133 13.34 8.06 -26.77
N PHE A 134 12.57 7.45 -25.87
CA PHE A 134 12.82 6.09 -25.40
C PHE A 134 12.35 4.99 -26.36
N PHE A 135 11.60 5.35 -27.41
CA PHE A 135 10.98 4.42 -28.36
C PHE A 135 11.53 4.63 -29.77
N GLU A 136 11.58 3.55 -30.55
CA GLU A 136 12.10 3.60 -31.93
C GLU A 136 11.09 4.20 -32.90
N THR A 137 9.80 3.93 -32.68
CA THR A 137 8.72 4.39 -33.56
C THR A 137 7.60 5.07 -32.78
N MET A 138 6.91 6.00 -33.44
CA MET A 138 5.76 6.71 -32.85
C MET A 138 4.61 5.75 -32.50
N GLU A 139 4.44 4.67 -33.27
CA GLU A 139 3.42 3.65 -32.99
C GLU A 139 3.68 2.91 -31.68
N GLN A 140 4.95 2.57 -31.38
CA GLN A 140 5.33 1.95 -30.11
C GLN A 140 5.01 2.88 -28.93
N TYR A 141 5.37 4.17 -29.06
CA TYR A 141 5.07 5.16 -28.04
C TYR A 141 3.56 5.33 -27.83
N LYS A 142 2.76 5.34 -28.91
CA LYS A 142 1.29 5.39 -28.81
C LYS A 142 0.72 4.19 -28.06
N ARG A 143 1.15 2.96 -28.40
CA ARG A 143 0.75 1.73 -27.68
C ARG A 143 1.16 1.77 -26.21
N PHE A 144 2.35 2.30 -25.93
CA PHE A 144 2.81 2.50 -24.57
C PHE A 144 1.89 3.45 -23.78
N LYS A 145 1.51 4.60 -24.35
CA LYS A 145 0.58 5.54 -23.72
C LYS A 145 -0.78 4.89 -23.44
N GLU A 146 -1.28 4.06 -24.35
CA GLU A 146 -2.52 3.30 -24.13
C GLU A 146 -2.40 2.34 -22.93
N ILE A 147 -1.29 1.62 -22.82
CA ILE A 147 -1.03 0.70 -21.68
C ILE A 147 -0.91 1.48 -20.38
N LYS A 148 -0.14 2.59 -20.37
CA LYS A 148 0.01 3.47 -19.21
C LYS A 148 -1.35 3.98 -18.74
N ASN A 149 -2.15 4.52 -19.66
CA ASN A 149 -3.48 5.04 -19.37
C ASN A 149 -4.42 3.94 -18.82
N ARG A 150 -4.33 2.70 -19.32
CA ARG A 150 -5.10 1.57 -18.76
C ARG A 150 -4.68 1.22 -17.32
N ILE A 151 -3.39 1.29 -17.00
CA ILE A 151 -2.88 1.00 -15.66
C ILE A 151 -3.23 2.12 -14.68
N GLU A 152 -3.21 3.38 -15.13
CA GLU A 152 -3.57 4.55 -14.33
C GLU A 152 -5.08 4.65 -14.09
N ASN A 153 -5.89 4.44 -15.14
CA ASN A 153 -7.36 4.51 -15.05
C ASN A 153 -8.00 3.24 -14.52
N ALA A 154 -7.30 2.11 -14.54
CA ALA A 154 -7.77 0.97 -13.77
C ALA A 154 -7.93 1.48 -12.34
N GLN A 155 -9.12 1.29 -11.77
CA GLN A 155 -9.33 1.39 -10.33
C GLN A 155 -8.55 0.26 -9.65
N ALA A 156 -7.22 0.33 -9.77
CA ALA A 156 -6.27 -0.51 -9.11
C ALA A 156 -6.48 -0.23 -7.63
N ARG A 157 -7.10 -1.21 -6.98
CA ARG A 157 -7.39 -1.15 -5.56
C ARG A 157 -6.08 -0.95 -4.82
N ASN A 158 -5.93 0.20 -4.18
CA ASN A 158 -4.89 0.41 -3.18
C ASN A 158 -5.31 -0.40 -1.95
N TRP A 159 -4.59 -1.48 -1.68
CA TRP A 159 -5.00 -2.45 -0.66
C TRP A 159 -4.89 -1.85 0.73
N GLU A 160 -3.86 -1.06 1.00
CA GLU A 160 -3.70 -0.32 2.26
C GLU A 160 -4.93 0.52 2.61
N GLN A 161 -5.52 1.19 1.61
CA GLN A 161 -6.72 2.01 1.81
C GLN A 161 -8.01 1.19 1.87
N ASN A 162 -8.08 0.09 1.10
CA ASN A 162 -9.27 -0.74 0.94
C ASN A 162 -8.94 -2.22 1.23
N PRO A 163 -8.68 -2.59 2.50
CA PRO A 163 -8.43 -3.97 2.86
C PRO A 163 -9.64 -4.87 2.55
N PRO A 164 -9.42 -6.17 2.29
CA PRO A 164 -10.49 -7.10 1.96
C PRO A 164 -11.36 -7.47 3.17
N TRP A 165 -10.86 -7.29 4.39
CA TRP A 165 -11.67 -7.38 5.60
C TRP A 165 -12.39 -6.05 5.83
N ILE A 166 -13.64 -6.16 6.28
CA ILE A 166 -14.33 -5.03 6.88
C ILE A 166 -13.44 -4.64 8.06
N LYS A 167 -12.86 -3.43 8.03
CA LYS A 167 -12.50 -2.79 9.29
C LYS A 167 -13.85 -2.71 9.97
N GLU A 168 -14.16 -3.68 10.84
CA GLU A 168 -15.10 -3.42 11.90
C GLU A 168 -14.54 -2.13 12.44
N GLU A 169 -15.20 -1.00 12.11
CA GLU A 169 -15.08 0.18 12.93
C GLU A 169 -15.16 -0.43 14.30
N VAL A 170 -14.05 -0.34 15.03
CA VAL A 170 -14.11 -0.58 16.45
C VAL A 170 -15.16 0.44 16.82
N GLU A 171 -16.43 0.03 16.84
CA GLU A 171 -17.48 0.62 17.62
C GLU A 171 -16.71 0.84 18.88
N VAL A 172 -16.35 2.10 19.10
CA VAL A 172 -15.60 2.55 20.25
C VAL A 172 -16.42 1.94 21.34
N HIS A 173 -15.93 0.79 21.82
CA HIS A 173 -16.76 -0.12 22.57
C HIS A 173 -17.07 0.79 23.74
N ASN A 174 -18.34 1.18 23.87
CA ASN A 174 -18.83 2.03 24.94
C ASN A 174 -18.41 1.28 26.18
N GLY A 175 -17.23 1.63 26.69
CA GLY A 175 -16.27 0.60 27.11
C GLY A 175 -16.84 -0.08 28.29
N VAL A 176 -17.37 -1.31 28.10
CA VAL A 176 -18.22 -2.05 29.04
C VAL A 176 -18.47 -1.20 30.27
N HIS A 177 -19.36 -0.21 30.16
CA HIS A 177 -19.76 0.47 31.38
C HIS A 177 -20.39 -0.65 32.21
N GLU A 178 -19.87 -0.92 33.40
CA GLU A 178 -20.70 -1.54 34.41
C GLU A 178 -22.03 -0.77 34.42
N LYS A 179 -23.16 -1.43 34.72
CA LYS A 179 -24.50 -0.81 34.74
C LYS A 179 -24.57 0.53 35.50
N ASP A 180 -23.53 0.83 36.29
CA ASP A 180 -23.37 1.97 37.18
C ASP A 180 -22.49 3.11 36.59
N GLY A 181 -22.05 3.01 35.33
CA GLY A 181 -21.29 4.08 34.65
C GLY A 181 -19.82 4.23 35.10
N ARG A 182 -19.29 3.30 35.90
CA ARG A 182 -17.88 3.32 36.30
C ARG A 182 -16.99 2.78 35.20
N ALA A 183 -15.86 3.46 34.97
CA ALA A 183 -14.84 2.99 34.05
C ALA A 183 -14.29 1.65 34.55
N ILE A 184 -14.40 0.60 33.76
CA ILE A 184 -13.70 -0.65 34.02
C ILE A 184 -12.21 -0.35 33.84
N HIS A 185 -11.55 -0.04 34.94
CA HIS A 185 -10.11 -0.16 35.04
C HIS A 185 -9.81 -1.64 34.90
N TYR A 186 -9.42 -2.07 33.70
CA TYR A 186 -8.52 -3.23 33.59
C TYR A 186 -7.27 -2.82 34.33
N ALA A 187 -7.26 -3.09 35.64
CA ALA A 187 -6.07 -3.11 36.43
C ALA A 187 -5.09 -3.94 35.61
N ARG A 188 -4.09 -3.26 35.06
CA ARG A 188 -2.90 -3.81 34.46
C ARG A 188 -2.47 -4.90 35.41
N ARG A 189 -2.85 -6.16 35.16
CA ARG A 189 -2.26 -7.30 35.83
C ARG A 189 -0.82 -7.23 35.35
N VAL A 190 -0.01 -6.52 36.12
CA VAL A 190 1.41 -6.74 36.22
C VAL A 190 1.49 -8.20 36.63
N SER A 191 1.57 -9.08 35.63
CA SER A 191 2.01 -10.44 35.84
C SER A 191 3.41 -10.31 36.38
N THR A 192 3.51 -10.41 37.71
CA THR A 192 4.71 -10.82 38.42
C THR A 192 5.13 -12.18 37.85
N ALA A 193 5.82 -12.14 36.71
CA ALA A 193 6.62 -13.24 36.20
C ALA A 193 7.89 -13.29 37.04
N GLN A 194 7.73 -13.72 38.30
CA GLN A 194 8.82 -14.00 39.21
C GLN A 194 8.82 -15.51 39.42
N GLY A 195 9.82 -16.18 38.83
CA GLY A 195 10.18 -17.55 39.15
C GLY A 195 9.73 -18.60 38.13
N TYR A 196 10.51 -18.77 37.07
CA TYR A 196 10.94 -20.09 36.59
C TYR A 196 12.32 -19.93 35.95
N ALA A 197 13.33 -19.89 36.79
CA ALA A 197 14.69 -20.26 36.41
C ALA A 197 14.67 -21.79 36.18
N ASN A 198 14.36 -22.22 34.97
CA ASN A 198 14.56 -23.61 34.56
C ASN A 198 15.94 -23.71 33.90
N ASP A 199 16.89 -24.18 34.72
CA ASP A 199 17.97 -25.09 34.39
C ASP A 199 18.17 -25.41 32.89
N TYR A 200 18.98 -24.59 32.22
CA TYR A 200 19.69 -25.02 31.02
C TYR A 200 20.90 -25.87 31.43
N ARG A 201 20.63 -27.09 31.91
CA ARG A 201 21.67 -28.11 32.09
C ARG A 201 21.90 -28.82 30.75
N ALA A 202 23.10 -28.60 30.22
CA ALA A 202 23.73 -29.25 29.09
C ALA A 202 23.18 -30.65 28.72
N SER A 203 22.69 -30.80 27.48
CA SER A 203 22.62 -32.10 26.81
C SER A 203 23.47 -32.05 25.54
N THR A 204 24.70 -32.51 25.72
CA THR A 204 25.67 -32.85 24.69
C THR A 204 25.09 -33.83 23.66
N GLY A 205 25.35 -33.56 22.38
CA GLY A 205 25.75 -34.55 21.38
C GLY A 205 24.71 -35.58 20.92
N ARG A 206 24.19 -35.39 19.70
CA ARG A 206 23.93 -36.52 18.79
C ARG A 206 24.50 -36.24 17.41
N HIS A 207 25.64 -36.89 17.19
CA HIS A 207 26.28 -37.12 15.91
C HIS A 207 25.39 -38.08 15.10
N TYR A 208 25.02 -37.72 13.87
CA TYR A 208 24.37 -38.64 12.93
C TYR A 208 25.38 -39.03 11.86
N PRO A 209 25.60 -40.34 11.62
CA PRO A 209 26.53 -40.79 10.60
C PRO A 209 25.93 -40.70 9.19
N HIS A 210 26.80 -40.36 8.23
CA HIS A 210 26.55 -40.52 6.80
C HIS A 210 26.40 -42.00 6.46
N GLY A 211 25.29 -42.36 5.80
CA GLY A 211 25.14 -43.60 5.07
C GLY A 211 25.50 -43.37 3.60
N HIS A 212 26.41 -44.22 3.10
CA HIS A 212 26.85 -44.36 1.72
C HIS A 212 25.75 -44.88 0.78
#